data_AF-U6SII8-F1
#
_entry.id   AF-U6SII8-F1
#
_cell.length_a   1.000
_cell.length_b   1.000
_cell.length_c   1.000
_cell.angle_alpha   90.00
_cell.angle_beta   90.00
_cell.angle_gamma   90.00
#
_symmetry.space_group_name_H-M   'P 1'
#
loop_
_entity.id
_entity.type
_entity.pdbx_description
1 polymer ?
#
loop_
_entity_poly.entity_id
_entity_poly.type
_entity_poly.pdbx_seq_one_letter_code
_entity_poly.pdbx_strand_id
1 'polypeptide(L)'
;MAEKKADIMLHPIRMRIIQELVKSPNQTVQQLIDHLGDVPQATMYRHLKMLSDAELIHVVETNKVRGTVEKVYAVLVENLAITDKELEETAPEEHLRYFMTYQANLAKEFERYVMSKQPASYKEDGLGYWQTTMHLSDEEFEEFAENLGQLIKKAVEKKPNKDRRARTLATISIPEVE
;
A
#
# COMPACT_ATOMS: atom_id res chain seq x y z
N MET A 1 14.52 4.38 20.58
CA MET A 1 13.13 4.81 20.34
C MET A 1 12.38 3.63 19.74
N ALA A 2 11.11 3.44 20.06
CA ALA A 2 10.29 2.48 19.32
C ALA A 2 10.26 2.90 17.84
N GLU A 3 10.33 1.95 16.90
CA GLU A 3 10.14 2.27 15.48
C GLU A 3 8.76 2.92 15.29
N LYS A 4 8.72 4.07 14.61
CA LYS A 4 7.44 4.73 14.27
C LYS A 4 6.71 3.87 13.24
N LYS A 5 5.38 4.00 13.18
CA LYS A 5 4.54 3.23 12.24
C LYS A 5 5.00 3.33 10.79
N ALA A 6 5.40 4.52 10.34
CA ALA A 6 5.91 4.75 8.99
C ALA A 6 7.20 3.95 8.70
N ASP A 7 8.13 3.84 9.66
CA ASP A 7 9.34 3.01 9.53
C ASP A 7 8.99 1.54 9.31
N ILE A 8 7.95 1.07 10.00
CA ILE A 8 7.46 -0.29 9.84
C ILE A 8 6.80 -0.40 8.46
N MET A 9 5.87 0.46 8.09
CA MET A 9 5.14 0.31 6.82
C MET A 9 6.06 0.35 5.58
N LEU A 10 7.02 1.27 5.52
CA LEU A 10 7.74 1.62 4.29
C LEU A 10 8.79 0.62 3.82
N HIS A 11 8.94 -0.52 4.50
CA HIS A 11 9.81 -1.58 4.00
C HIS A 11 9.20 -2.26 2.76
N PRO A 12 9.96 -2.49 1.68
CA PRO A 12 9.44 -2.97 0.39
C PRO A 12 8.55 -4.22 0.51
N ILE A 13 8.99 -5.21 1.29
CA ILE A 13 8.22 -6.45 1.50
C ILE A 13 6.95 -6.20 2.31
N ARG A 14 6.98 -5.32 3.31
CA ARG A 14 5.81 -5.05 4.19
C ARG A 14 4.75 -4.27 3.45
N MET A 15 5.13 -3.29 2.64
CA MET A 15 4.21 -2.61 1.72
C MET A 15 3.53 -3.59 0.78
N ARG A 16 4.29 -4.51 0.16
CA ARG A 16 3.71 -5.53 -0.74
C ARG A 16 2.76 -6.48 -0.02
N ILE A 17 3.05 -6.89 1.21
CA ILE A 17 2.14 -7.70 2.03
C ILE A 17 0.85 -6.93 2.31
N ILE A 18 0.95 -5.67 2.75
CA ILE A 18 -0.20 -4.81 3.04
C ILE A 18 -1.04 -4.63 1.76
N GLN A 19 -0.41 -4.28 0.63
CA GLN A 19 -1.09 -4.12 -0.65
C GLN A 19 -1.80 -5.41 -1.10
N GLU A 20 -1.16 -6.57 -0.91
CA GLU A 20 -1.77 -7.87 -1.23
C GLU A 20 -3.01 -8.13 -0.36
N LEU A 21 -2.92 -7.89 0.94
CA LEU A 21 -4.03 -8.08 1.87
C LEU A 21 -5.15 -7.04 1.67
N VAL A 22 -4.84 -5.83 1.17
CA VAL A 22 -5.86 -4.86 0.72
C VAL A 22 -6.53 -5.35 -0.57
N LYS A 23 -5.75 -5.85 -1.53
CA LYS A 23 -6.25 -6.35 -2.82
C LYS A 23 -7.12 -7.60 -2.66
N SER A 24 -6.71 -8.51 -1.79
CA SER A 24 -7.39 -9.77 -1.49
C SER A 24 -7.28 -10.04 0.02
N PRO A 25 -8.29 -9.64 0.81
CA PRO A 25 -8.31 -9.87 2.25
C PRO A 25 -8.34 -11.36 2.63
N ASN A 26 -8.07 -11.64 3.90
CA ASN A 26 -8.18 -12.96 4.53
C ASN A 26 -7.30 -14.03 3.86
N GLN A 27 -5.98 -13.77 3.82
CA GLN A 27 -5.03 -14.71 3.23
C GLN A 27 -4.20 -15.45 4.27
N THR A 28 -3.91 -16.72 4.00
CA THR A 28 -2.95 -17.50 4.78
C THR A 28 -1.52 -17.09 4.45
N VAL A 29 -0.57 -17.47 5.32
CA VAL A 29 0.86 -17.26 5.05
C VAL A 29 1.28 -17.90 3.73
N GLN A 30 0.76 -19.09 3.41
CA GLN A 30 1.10 -19.79 2.18
C GLN A 30 0.57 -19.04 0.95
N GLN A 31 -0.67 -18.56 1.00
CA GLN A 31 -1.25 -17.76 -0.09
C GLN A 31 -0.44 -16.48 -0.34
N LEU A 32 0.00 -15.80 0.73
CA LEU A 32 0.87 -14.63 0.60
C LEU A 32 2.22 -14.97 -0.04
N ILE A 33 2.82 -16.11 0.32
CA ILE A 33 4.09 -16.57 -0.29
C ILE A 33 3.87 -16.85 -1.79
N ASP A 34 2.79 -17.53 -2.13
CA ASP A 34 2.47 -17.89 -3.51
C ASP A 34 2.19 -16.65 -4.37
N HIS A 35 1.47 -15.65 -3.83
CA HIS A 35 1.17 -14.40 -4.54
C HIS A 35 2.38 -13.48 -4.68
N LEU A 36 3.23 -13.38 -3.66
CA LEU A 36 4.41 -12.50 -3.74
C LEU A 36 5.55 -13.17 -4.53
N GLY A 37 5.67 -14.50 -4.49
CA GLY A 37 6.53 -15.34 -5.34
C GLY A 37 8.04 -15.21 -5.14
N ASP A 38 8.53 -14.05 -4.72
CA ASP A 38 9.95 -13.70 -4.54
C ASP A 38 10.35 -13.51 -3.07
N VAL A 39 9.44 -13.82 -2.12
CA VAL A 39 9.67 -13.67 -0.67
C VAL A 39 9.85 -15.04 -0.02
N PRO A 40 11.05 -15.37 0.52
CA PRO A 40 11.27 -16.63 1.22
C PRO A 40 10.37 -16.78 2.45
N GLN A 41 9.96 -18.03 2.76
CA GLN A 41 9.04 -18.33 3.86
C GLN A 41 9.48 -17.75 5.21
N ALA A 42 10.74 -17.94 5.61
CA ALA A 42 11.26 -17.39 6.87
C ALA A 42 11.18 -15.85 6.91
N THR A 43 11.47 -15.20 5.79
CA THR A 43 11.35 -13.74 5.62
C THR A 43 9.89 -13.30 5.73
N MET A 44 8.96 -14.04 5.12
CA MET A 44 7.52 -13.76 5.21
C MET A 44 7.04 -13.78 6.67
N TYR A 45 7.34 -14.84 7.42
CA TYR A 45 6.96 -14.93 8.83
C TYR A 45 7.51 -13.77 9.66
N ARG A 46 8.76 -13.37 9.41
CA ARG A 46 9.38 -12.23 10.10
C ARG A 46 8.63 -10.92 9.83
N HIS A 47 8.25 -10.67 8.57
CA HIS A 47 7.49 -9.47 8.20
C HIS A 47 6.06 -9.47 8.71
N LEU A 48 5.37 -10.61 8.67
CA LEU A 48 4.03 -10.74 9.26
C LEU A 48 4.05 -10.51 10.76
N LYS A 49 5.06 -11.02 11.47
CA LYS A 49 5.23 -10.74 12.90
C LYS A 49 5.38 -9.24 13.16
N MET A 50 6.30 -8.57 12.47
CA MET A 50 6.50 -7.11 12.63
C MET A 50 5.23 -6.31 12.34
N LEU A 51 4.48 -6.67 11.28
CA LEU A 51 3.22 -6.02 10.95
C LEU A 51 2.12 -6.28 11.99
N SER A 52 2.09 -7.48 12.58
CA SER A 52 1.12 -7.83 13.62
C SER A 52 1.44 -7.13 14.95
N ASP A 53 2.72 -7.11 15.33
CA ASP A 53 3.20 -6.43 16.55
C ASP A 53 2.95 -4.91 16.48
N ALA A 54 2.93 -4.35 15.27
CA ALA A 54 2.61 -2.95 14.98
C ALA A 54 1.11 -2.69 14.77
N GLU A 55 0.25 -3.69 14.97
CA GLU A 55 -1.20 -3.57 14.78
C GLU A 55 -1.62 -3.08 13.38
N LEU A 56 -0.84 -3.41 12.34
CA LEU A 56 -1.16 -3.08 10.95
C LEU A 56 -1.95 -4.22 10.27
N ILE A 57 -1.77 -5.44 10.77
CA ILE A 57 -2.51 -6.62 10.35
C ILE A 57 -2.95 -7.41 11.58
N HIS A 58 -3.99 -8.21 11.44
CA HIS A 58 -4.48 -9.08 12.50
C HIS A 58 -4.84 -10.46 11.96
N VAL A 59 -4.95 -11.43 12.86
CA VAL A 59 -5.42 -12.78 12.55
C VAL A 59 -6.94 -12.81 12.64
N VAL A 60 -7.62 -13.05 11.52
CA VAL A 60 -9.09 -13.14 11.45
C VAL A 60 -9.61 -14.55 11.71
N GLU A 61 -8.78 -15.56 11.43
CA GLU A 61 -9.14 -16.97 11.53
C GLU A 61 -7.89 -17.82 11.75
N THR A 62 -8.07 -18.97 12.40
CA THR A 62 -7.03 -19.98 12.56
C THR A 62 -7.55 -21.35 12.12
N ASN A 63 -6.91 -21.93 11.12
CA ASN A 63 -7.25 -23.22 10.55
C ASN A 63 -6.37 -24.32 11.16
N LYS A 64 -6.94 -25.49 11.45
CA LYS A 64 -6.15 -26.68 11.80
C LYS A 64 -5.97 -27.54 10.56
N VAL A 65 -4.75 -27.59 10.04
CA VAL A 65 -4.41 -28.39 8.86
C VAL A 65 -3.32 -29.39 9.26
N ARG A 66 -3.65 -30.68 9.21
CA ARG A 66 -2.72 -31.79 9.51
C ARG A 66 -1.96 -31.64 10.85
N GLY A 67 -2.64 -31.10 11.88
CA GLY A 67 -2.06 -30.90 13.22
C GLY A 67 -1.27 -29.59 13.40
N THR A 68 -1.08 -28.80 12.36
CA THR A 68 -0.49 -27.45 12.43
C THR A 68 -1.57 -26.38 12.39
N VAL A 69 -1.36 -25.29 13.14
CA VAL A 69 -2.24 -24.11 13.11
C VAL A 69 -1.77 -23.18 12.00
N GLU A 70 -2.64 -22.93 11.03
CA GLU A 70 -2.45 -21.94 9.98
C GLU A 70 -3.24 -20.68 10.32
N LYS A 71 -2.60 -19.52 10.26
CA LYS A 71 -3.22 -18.21 10.54
C LYS A 71 -3.67 -17.57 9.23
N VAL A 72 -4.87 -16.98 9.25
CA VAL A 72 -5.42 -16.15 8.19
C VAL A 72 -5.29 -14.69 8.60
N TYR A 73 -4.67 -13.88 7.76
CA TYR A 73 -4.37 -12.48 8.04
C TYR A 73 -5.26 -11.52 7.24
N ALA A 74 -5.58 -10.38 7.84
CA ALA A 74 -6.21 -9.23 7.19
C ALA A 74 -5.59 -7.92 7.69
N VAL A 75 -5.71 -6.86 6.89
CA VAL A 75 -5.28 -5.50 7.26
C VAL A 75 -6.25 -4.89 8.28
N LEU A 76 -5.71 -4.13 9.23
CA LEU A 76 -6.46 -3.15 10.02
C LEU A 76 -6.43 -1.82 9.26
N VAL A 77 -7.47 -1.54 8.47
CA VAL A 77 -7.46 -0.44 7.48
C VAL A 77 -7.34 0.91 8.19
N GLU A 78 -8.01 1.05 9.32
CA GLU A 78 -7.96 2.20 10.23
C GLU A 78 -6.53 2.52 10.70
N ASN A 79 -5.66 1.51 10.78
CA ASN A 79 -4.28 1.66 11.26
C ASN A 79 -3.28 1.91 10.14
N LEU A 80 -3.69 1.87 8.87
CA LEU A 80 -2.79 2.18 7.74
C LEU A 80 -2.61 3.69 7.52
N ALA A 81 -3.55 4.51 7.97
CA ALA A 81 -3.47 5.96 7.82
C ALA A 81 -2.43 6.54 8.78
N ILE A 82 -1.56 7.44 8.29
CA ILE A 82 -0.76 8.30 9.16
C ILE A 82 -1.70 9.34 9.78
N THR A 83 -1.71 9.45 11.10
CA THR A 83 -2.55 10.40 11.83
C THR A 83 -1.94 11.81 11.79
N ASP A 84 -2.76 12.84 11.99
CA ASP A 84 -2.29 14.24 12.06
C ASP A 84 -1.20 14.40 13.12
N LYS A 85 -1.39 13.76 14.27
CA LYS A 85 -0.39 13.74 15.35
C LYS A 85 0.94 13.13 14.89
N GLU A 86 0.92 12.01 14.18
CA GLU A 86 2.15 11.39 13.65
C GLU A 86 2.80 12.27 12.58
N LEU A 87 2.02 12.99 11.79
CA LEU A 87 2.52 13.94 10.79
C LEU A 87 3.23 15.12 11.46
N GLU A 88 2.62 15.70 12.51
CA GLU A 88 3.14 16.81 13.32
C GLU A 88 4.42 16.43 14.10
N GLU A 89 4.48 15.20 14.62
CA GLU A 89 5.62 14.71 15.43
C GLU A 89 6.78 14.15 14.58
N THR A 90 6.64 14.10 13.26
CA THR A 90 7.67 13.59 12.35
C THR A 90 8.58 14.71 11.88
N ALA A 91 9.89 14.56 12.13
CA ALA A 91 10.87 15.57 11.76
C ALA A 91 10.99 15.68 10.22
N PRO A 92 11.33 16.85 9.66
CA PRO A 92 11.47 17.03 8.21
C PRO A 92 12.42 16.01 7.55
N GLU A 93 13.53 15.67 8.19
CA GLU A 93 14.50 14.69 7.69
C GLU A 93 13.92 13.26 7.67
N GLU A 94 13.06 12.94 8.64
CA GLU A 94 12.33 11.67 8.67
C GLU A 94 11.29 11.62 7.55
N HIS A 95 10.53 12.69 7.34
CA HIS A 95 9.59 12.81 6.23
C HIS A 95 10.27 12.63 4.87
N LEU A 96 11.41 13.29 4.65
CA LEU A 96 12.17 13.14 3.40
C LEU A 96 12.63 11.69 3.21
N ARG A 97 13.11 11.03 4.28
CA ARG A 97 13.50 9.62 4.23
C ARG A 97 12.30 8.70 3.93
N TYR A 98 11.14 8.98 4.51
CA TYR A 98 9.91 8.25 4.23
C TYR A 98 9.48 8.40 2.78
N PHE A 99 9.47 9.63 2.28
CA PHE A 99 9.17 9.95 0.90
C PHE A 99 10.11 9.21 -0.08
N MET A 100 11.42 9.30 0.13
CA MET A 100 12.40 8.61 -0.72
C MET A 100 12.22 7.09 -0.72
N THR A 101 11.88 6.52 0.44
CA THR A 101 11.63 5.07 0.56
C THR A 101 10.35 4.67 -0.18
N TYR A 102 9.29 5.45 -0.02
CA TYR A 102 8.03 5.26 -0.76
C TYR A 102 8.26 5.33 -2.28
N GLN A 103 8.97 6.36 -2.76
CA GLN A 103 9.28 6.53 -4.17
C GLN A 103 10.13 5.38 -4.73
N ALA A 104 11.11 4.89 -3.97
CA ALA A 104 11.90 3.73 -4.38
C ALA A 104 11.06 2.45 -4.52
N ASN A 105 10.04 2.28 -3.67
CA ASN A 105 9.10 1.15 -3.78
C ASN A 105 8.19 1.29 -5.00
N LEU A 106 7.66 2.48 -5.24
CA LEU A 106 6.84 2.76 -6.42
C LEU A 106 7.63 2.57 -7.72
N ALA A 107 8.90 3.01 -7.75
CA ALA A 107 9.79 2.79 -8.88
C ALA A 107 10.00 1.29 -9.18
N LYS A 108 10.15 0.45 -8.14
CA LYS A 108 10.26 -1.02 -8.31
C LYS A 108 8.97 -1.65 -8.83
N GLU A 109 7.80 -1.15 -8.40
CA GLU A 109 6.51 -1.62 -8.91
C GLU A 109 6.35 -1.26 -10.40
N PHE A 110 6.71 -0.03 -10.76
CA PHE A 110 6.75 0.44 -12.14
C PHE A 110 7.72 -0.39 -13.00
N GLU A 111 8.96 -0.59 -12.53
CA GLU A 111 9.99 -1.40 -13.20
C GLU A 111 9.48 -2.82 -13.48
N ARG A 112 8.89 -3.48 -12.47
CA ARG A 112 8.32 -4.83 -12.62
C ARG A 112 7.25 -4.88 -13.71
N TYR A 113 6.40 -3.85 -13.79
CA TYR A 113 5.38 -3.78 -14.82
C TYR A 113 5.98 -3.59 -16.22
N VAL A 114 6.81 -2.56 -16.43
CA VAL A 114 7.35 -2.25 -17.77
C VAL A 114 8.32 -3.31 -18.29
N MET A 115 9.05 -4.00 -17.40
CA MET A 115 9.96 -5.08 -17.79
C MET A 115 9.23 -6.41 -18.09
N SER A 116 7.95 -6.54 -17.70
CA SER A 116 7.15 -7.77 -17.93
C SER A 116 6.17 -7.68 -19.09
N LYS A 117 6.08 -6.51 -19.75
CA LYS A 117 5.10 -6.22 -20.80
C LYS A 117 5.76 -5.59 -22.03
N GLN A 118 5.09 -5.69 -23.17
CA GLN A 118 5.54 -5.03 -24.39
C GLN A 118 4.99 -3.60 -24.44
N PRO A 119 5.74 -2.62 -24.98
CA PRO A 119 5.29 -1.23 -25.05
C PRO A 119 3.92 -1.02 -25.69
N ALA A 120 3.54 -1.86 -26.65
CA ALA A 120 2.25 -1.80 -27.34
C ALA A 120 1.04 -1.97 -26.39
N SER A 121 1.18 -2.70 -25.26
CA SER A 121 0.07 -2.93 -24.33
C SER A 121 -0.10 -1.81 -23.30
N TYR A 122 0.82 -0.85 -23.19
CA TYR A 122 0.84 0.11 -22.08
C TYR A 122 -0.39 1.02 -22.07
N LYS A 123 -0.82 1.48 -23.24
CA LYS A 123 -2.01 2.34 -23.38
C LYS A 123 -3.29 1.60 -23.01
N GLU A 124 -3.43 0.35 -23.45
CA GLU A 124 -4.60 -0.49 -23.15
C GLU A 124 -4.68 -0.87 -21.67
N ASP A 125 -3.52 -1.08 -21.04
CA ASP A 125 -3.39 -1.33 -19.60
C ASP A 125 -3.69 -0.08 -18.75
N GLY A 126 -3.68 1.11 -19.37
CA GLY A 126 -3.94 2.40 -18.73
C GLY A 126 -2.72 2.99 -18.03
N LEU A 127 -1.50 2.65 -18.46
CA LEU A 127 -0.28 3.24 -17.91
C LEU A 127 -0.24 4.75 -18.23
N GLY A 128 -0.02 5.56 -17.19
CA GLY A 128 0.23 6.99 -17.32
C GLY A 128 0.84 7.55 -16.03
N TYR A 129 1.58 8.63 -16.17
CA TYR A 129 2.07 9.45 -15.06
C TYR A 129 1.88 10.90 -15.49
N TRP A 130 1.26 11.71 -14.62
CA TRP A 130 0.93 13.09 -14.92
C TRP A 130 1.10 13.94 -13.67
N GLN A 131 1.36 15.22 -13.90
CA GLN A 131 1.41 16.26 -12.89
C GLN A 131 0.70 17.48 -13.47
N THR A 132 -0.04 18.20 -12.63
CA THR A 132 -0.70 19.45 -12.98
C THR A 132 -0.57 20.43 -11.83
N THR A 133 -0.50 21.72 -12.14
CA THR A 133 -0.61 22.80 -11.16
C THR A 133 -2.07 23.23 -11.06
N MET A 134 -2.57 23.46 -9.85
CA MET A 134 -3.92 23.92 -9.58
C MET A 134 -3.82 25.21 -8.76
N HIS A 135 -4.58 26.24 -9.13
CA HIS A 135 -4.73 27.46 -8.35
C HIS A 135 -6.09 27.40 -7.68
N LEU A 136 -6.11 27.07 -6.39
CA LEU A 136 -7.30 26.85 -5.57
C LEU A 136 -7.11 27.59 -4.24
N SER A 137 -8.18 28.14 -3.66
CA SER A 137 -8.18 28.51 -2.24
C SER A 137 -8.09 27.26 -1.35
N ASP A 138 -7.86 27.45 -0.05
CA ASP A 138 -7.86 26.34 0.92
C ASP A 138 -9.21 25.59 0.92
N GLU A 139 -10.32 26.32 0.84
CA GLU A 139 -11.68 25.74 0.77
C GLU A 139 -11.90 25.00 -0.56
N GLU A 140 -11.48 25.56 -1.69
CA GLU A 140 -11.58 24.91 -3.00
C GLU A 140 -10.71 23.65 -3.06
N PHE A 141 -9.55 23.65 -2.40
CA PHE A 141 -8.67 22.48 -2.31
C PHE A 141 -9.26 21.39 -1.40
N GLU A 142 -9.85 21.75 -0.26
CA GLU A 142 -10.55 20.80 0.61
C GLU A 142 -11.72 20.12 -0.12
N GLU A 143 -12.55 20.91 -0.82
CA GLU A 143 -13.66 20.39 -1.63
C GLU A 143 -13.14 19.46 -2.75
N PHE A 144 -12.07 19.85 -3.44
CA PHE A 144 -11.45 19.01 -4.46
C PHE A 144 -10.95 17.68 -3.89
N ALA A 145 -10.25 17.72 -2.75
CA ALA A 145 -9.70 16.55 -2.08
C ALA A 145 -10.80 15.60 -1.61
N GLU A 146 -11.91 16.13 -1.06
CA GLU A 146 -13.06 15.33 -0.66
C GLU A 146 -13.69 14.64 -1.86
N ASN A 147 -13.99 15.39 -2.93
CA ASN A 147 -14.58 14.86 -4.15
C ASN A 147 -13.70 13.77 -4.80
N LEU A 148 -12.39 14.01 -4.88
CA LEU A 148 -11.43 13.02 -5.36
C LEU A 148 -11.42 11.76 -4.48
N GLY A 149 -11.43 11.93 -3.15
CA GLY A 149 -11.51 10.84 -2.18
C GLY A 149 -12.77 9.99 -2.36
N GLN A 150 -13.93 10.62 -2.58
CA GLN A 150 -15.19 9.93 -2.85
C GLN A 150 -15.14 9.12 -4.16
N LEU A 151 -14.54 9.68 -5.22
CA LEU A 151 -14.33 8.98 -6.49
C LEU A 151 -13.46 7.74 -6.32
N ILE A 152 -12.35 7.87 -5.57
CA ILE A 152 -11.44 6.76 -5.27
C ILE A 152 -12.16 5.68 -4.44
N LYS A 153 -12.87 6.07 -3.38
CA LYS A 153 -13.61 5.14 -2.51
C LYS A 153 -14.59 4.28 -3.30
N LYS A 154 -15.37 4.89 -4.19
CA LYS A 154 -16.31 4.20 -5.07
C LYS A 154 -15.63 3.18 -6.01
N ALA A 155 -14.39 3.45 -6.42
CA ALA A 155 -13.60 2.53 -7.23
C ALA A 155 -13.04 1.36 -6.40
N VAL A 156 -12.55 1.63 -5.18
CA VAL A 156 -11.97 0.62 -4.27
C VAL A 156 -13.01 -0.43 -3.83
N GLU A 157 -14.28 -0.08 -3.72
CA GLU A 157 -15.36 -1.02 -3.37
C GLU A 157 -15.62 -2.10 -4.46
N LYS A 158 -15.02 -1.98 -5.65
CA LYS A 158 -15.19 -2.96 -6.74
C LYS A 158 -14.38 -4.23 -6.45
N LYS A 159 -15.10 -5.33 -6.21
CA LYS A 159 -14.48 -6.67 -6.06
C LYS A 159 -13.81 -7.17 -7.36
N PRO A 160 -12.70 -7.94 -7.27
CA PRO A 160 -12.08 -8.61 -8.40
C PRO A 160 -13.06 -9.51 -9.16
N ASN A 161 -12.94 -9.56 -10.49
CA ASN A 161 -13.65 -10.52 -11.36
C ASN A 161 -12.87 -10.70 -12.69
N LYS A 162 -13.40 -11.54 -13.60
CA LYS A 162 -12.74 -11.85 -14.89
C LYS A 162 -12.49 -10.63 -15.81
N ASP A 163 -13.27 -9.57 -15.66
CA ASP A 163 -13.21 -8.36 -16.51
C ASP A 163 -12.48 -7.20 -15.80
N ARG A 164 -12.07 -7.39 -14.54
CA ARG A 164 -11.47 -6.35 -13.69
C ARG A 164 -10.04 -6.72 -13.33
N ARG A 165 -9.12 -5.86 -13.73
CA ARG A 165 -7.70 -5.91 -13.34
C ARG A 165 -7.44 -4.98 -12.17
N ALA A 166 -6.61 -5.41 -11.23
CA ALA A 166 -6.10 -4.54 -10.17
C ALA A 166 -5.25 -3.41 -10.77
N ARG A 167 -5.47 -2.18 -10.29
CA ARG A 167 -4.73 -0.99 -10.72
C ARG A 167 -4.30 -0.22 -9.48
N THR A 168 -3.03 0.18 -9.43
CA THR A 168 -2.48 1.03 -8.38
C THR A 168 -2.59 2.49 -8.83
N LEU A 169 -3.23 3.32 -8.00
CA LEU A 169 -3.18 4.78 -8.13
C LEU A 169 -2.30 5.32 -7.01
N ALA A 170 -1.19 5.97 -7.38
CA ALA A 170 -0.27 6.63 -6.45
C ALA A 170 -0.28 8.14 -6.74
N THR A 171 -0.59 8.94 -5.73
CA THR A 171 -0.72 10.40 -5.84
C THR A 171 0.05 11.04 -4.68
N ILE A 172 0.70 12.17 -4.95
CA ILE A 172 1.36 13.01 -3.95
C ILE A 172 0.81 14.43 -4.14
N SER A 173 0.47 15.10 -3.05
CA SER A 173 0.17 16.53 -3.04
C SER A 173 1.32 17.27 -2.36
N ILE A 174 1.84 18.31 -3.00
CA ILE A 174 2.91 19.16 -2.48
C ILE A 174 2.47 20.60 -2.67
N PRO A 175 2.23 21.36 -1.58
CA PRO A 175 1.95 22.79 -1.71
C PRO A 175 3.21 23.53 -2.18
N GLU A 176 3.02 24.67 -2.85
CA GLU A 176 4.16 25.55 -3.15
C GLU A 176 4.73 26.11 -1.84
N VAL A 177 6.05 26.28 -1.78
CA VAL A 177 6.73 26.99 -0.69
C VAL A 177 6.74 28.47 -1.08
N GLU A 178 6.15 29.33 -0.24
CA GLU A 178 6.22 30.79 -0.40
C GLU A 178 7.66 31.32 -0.45
#